data_AF-N4TN21-F1
#
_entry.id   AF-N4TN21-F1
#
_cell.length_a   1.000
_cell.length_b   1.000
_cell.length_c   1.000
_cell.angle_alpha   90.00
_cell.angle_beta   90.00
_cell.angle_gamma   90.00
#
_symmetry.space_group_name_H-M   'P 1'
#
loop_
_entity.id
_entity.type
_entity.pdbx_description
1 polymer ?
#
loop_
_entity_poly.entity_id
_entity_poly.type
_entity_poly.pdbx_seq_one_letter_code
_entity_poly.pdbx_strand_id
1 'polypeptide(L)'
;MSSNLRRARPQQCVIHFDAWPKAKASVLRELPVQVRYKPAEAADLLVVMTTQASFFTIPPYNFTPAQMGLMYIPLMIGSFMGVFIGGALADWLLIHMVRKSDGIHEPEIVQLSNFVRNVGGGALTFCIQQWINATIAAQLSRIHDITVIAKNLPGDDPTLEWASPWAGANFVAGYCSSPRDRKMQRDTFIELWRLANRFPESSVKRIPMEEFFDEERTEDDLWFKDFVPDVRNSEKEELPEGAKGGITYTTIVLNPNIFLPWMRSTLERSGVRFMRLDLHALSDARHLGHDVLINAAGLGPRHLVDVKDPDMLFLKGQIILVKSDYKKCLMRDDGKDYTYVIPRLDGTVIMGGIRDPDIRFSFAMALSPDVFQITRRVNKSLPAHFSADPADHDIVGHNVGIRPYRSTGMRIEKQIKDGQNIVYAYGLGITGGGYIFGFGVAQEVVKLVNELLYPAGKAYL
;
A
#
# COMPACT_ATOMS: atom_id res chain seq x y z
N MET A 1 52.21 19.40 15.84
CA MET A 1 51.78 18.04 16.28
C MET A 1 51.00 18.23 17.58
N SER A 2 49.84 17.64 17.81
CA SER A 2 48.95 16.86 16.93
C SER A 2 47.49 17.13 17.33
N SER A 3 46.65 17.56 16.37
CA SER A 3 45.21 17.76 16.60
C SER A 3 44.45 16.47 16.28
N ASN A 4 43.75 15.91 17.26
CA ASN A 4 43.01 14.66 17.10
C ASN A 4 41.76 14.86 16.24
N LEU A 5 41.85 14.49 14.96
CA LEU A 5 40.71 14.36 14.05
C LEU A 5 39.73 13.28 14.56
N ARG A 6 38.76 13.71 15.37
CA ARG A 6 37.59 12.89 15.69
C ARG A 6 36.78 12.71 14.41
N ARG A 7 36.93 11.55 13.75
CA ARG A 7 36.04 11.14 12.66
C ARG A 7 34.59 11.25 13.14
N ALA A 8 33.76 11.94 12.37
CA ALA A 8 32.31 11.88 12.55
C ALA A 8 31.88 10.40 12.45
N ARG A 9 31.05 9.95 13.39
CA ARG A 9 30.40 8.64 13.28
C ARG A 9 29.25 8.76 12.28
N PRO A 10 28.97 7.75 11.45
CA PRO A 10 27.72 7.74 10.69
C PRO A 10 26.56 7.82 11.68
N GLN A 11 25.64 8.75 11.49
CA GLN A 11 24.36 8.76 12.22
C GLN A 11 23.60 7.48 11.85
N GLN A 12 23.00 6.82 12.84
CA GLN A 12 22.28 5.55 12.65
C GLN A 12 20.87 5.65 13.22
N CYS A 13 19.88 5.19 12.45
CA CYS A 13 18.46 5.37 12.68
C CYS A 13 17.72 4.00 12.82
N VAL A 14 18.11 3.16 13.81
CA VAL A 14 17.39 1.92 14.23
C VAL A 14 17.67 1.53 15.69
N ILE A 15 16.61 1.11 16.42
CA ILE A 15 16.56 0.35 17.69
C ILE A 15 15.16 -0.34 17.77
N HIS A 16 14.90 -1.29 18.69
CA HIS A 16 13.55 -1.64 19.20
C HIS A 16 13.60 -1.88 20.73
N PHE A 17 12.44 -1.92 21.42
CA PHE A 17 12.33 -2.23 22.86
C PHE A 17 11.30 -3.34 23.18
N ASP A 18 11.38 -3.85 24.42
CA ASP A 18 10.60 -4.92 25.08
C ASP A 18 10.55 -4.57 26.60
N ALA A 19 9.69 -5.06 27.51
CA ALA A 19 8.51 -5.95 27.47
C ALA A 19 7.65 -5.74 28.77
N TRP A 20 6.61 -6.55 29.02
CA TRP A 20 5.63 -6.42 30.14
C TRP A 20 5.57 -7.66 31.08
N PRO A 21 5.32 -7.53 32.41
CA PRO A 21 5.28 -8.66 33.38
C PRO A 21 3.88 -9.24 33.77
N LYS A 22 3.90 -10.51 34.22
CA LYS A 22 2.85 -11.56 34.28
C LYS A 22 1.97 -11.66 35.56
N ALA A 23 0.80 -12.35 35.47
CA ALA A 23 0.23 -13.32 36.46
C ALA A 23 -0.92 -14.16 35.82
N LYS A 24 -0.86 -15.51 35.69
CA LYS A 24 -1.26 -16.64 36.61
C LYS A 24 -2.79 -16.85 36.87
N ALA A 25 -3.37 -18.07 37.06
CA ALA A 25 -3.42 -19.35 36.28
C ALA A 25 -4.06 -20.55 37.06
N SER A 26 -4.98 -21.36 36.46
CA SER A 26 -5.37 -22.76 36.85
C SER A 26 -6.43 -23.39 35.88
N VAL A 27 -6.25 -24.55 35.21
CA VAL A 27 -6.44 -26.01 35.58
C VAL A 27 -7.91 -26.51 35.50
N LEU A 28 -8.33 -27.41 34.56
CA LEU A 28 -8.33 -28.91 34.66
C LEU A 28 -8.54 -29.67 33.29
N ARG A 29 -7.89 -30.85 33.19
CA ARG A 29 -8.22 -32.21 32.61
C ARG A 29 -9.55 -32.48 31.82
N GLU A 30 -9.69 -33.51 30.96
CA GLU A 30 -8.82 -34.42 30.12
C GLU A 30 -9.73 -35.43 29.31
N LEU A 31 -9.14 -36.32 28.47
CA LEU A 31 -9.70 -37.52 27.76
C LEU A 31 -10.28 -37.35 26.31
N PRO A 32 -10.26 -38.42 25.45
CA PRO A 32 -9.74 -38.24 24.07
C PRO A 32 -10.63 -38.72 22.90
N VAL A 33 -10.24 -38.33 21.68
CA VAL A 33 -10.61 -38.94 20.38
C VAL A 33 -9.34 -39.09 19.52
N GLN A 34 -9.16 -40.24 18.85
CA GLN A 34 -8.06 -40.41 17.87
C GLN A 34 -8.49 -40.02 16.45
N VAL A 35 -7.63 -39.25 15.77
CA VAL A 35 -7.76 -38.93 14.33
C VAL A 35 -6.45 -39.29 13.63
N ARG A 36 -6.51 -40.07 12.55
CA ARG A 36 -5.34 -40.40 11.70
C ARG A 36 -5.00 -39.22 10.80
N TYR A 37 -3.91 -38.52 11.10
CA TYR A 37 -3.31 -37.56 10.17
C TYR A 37 -2.62 -38.27 8.99
N LYS A 38 -2.72 -37.68 7.79
CA LYS A 38 -1.81 -37.97 6.68
C LYS A 38 -0.59 -37.04 6.80
N PRO A 39 0.66 -37.54 6.75
CA PRO A 39 1.85 -36.71 6.92
C PRO A 39 2.21 -35.97 5.61
N ALA A 40 1.42 -34.95 5.26
CA ALA A 40 1.76 -34.01 4.18
C ALA A 40 2.52 -32.80 4.73
N GLU A 41 1.95 -32.11 5.72
CA GLU A 41 2.50 -30.89 6.35
C GLU A 41 3.90 -31.07 6.97
N ALA A 42 4.23 -32.31 7.37
CA ALA A 42 5.55 -32.66 7.88
C ALA A 42 6.65 -32.58 6.80
N ALA A 43 6.31 -32.75 5.51
CA ALA A 43 7.27 -32.79 4.42
C ALA A 43 7.85 -31.40 4.10
N ASP A 44 7.01 -30.37 4.02
CA ASP A 44 7.45 -29.00 3.71
C ASP A 44 8.36 -28.45 4.81
N LEU A 45 8.03 -28.72 6.08
CA LEU A 45 8.90 -28.38 7.21
C LEU A 45 10.23 -29.14 7.15
N LEU A 46 10.23 -30.42 6.72
CA LEU A 46 11.45 -31.21 6.50
C LEU A 46 12.32 -30.63 5.37
N VAL A 47 11.72 -30.16 4.28
CA VAL A 47 12.43 -29.54 3.16
C VAL A 47 13.10 -28.24 3.61
N VAL A 48 12.41 -27.39 4.37
CA VAL A 48 13.00 -26.18 4.96
C VAL A 48 14.14 -26.55 5.92
N MET A 49 13.92 -27.51 6.82
CA MET A 49 14.94 -27.92 7.81
C MET A 49 16.19 -28.54 7.19
N THR A 50 16.05 -29.30 6.10
CA THR A 50 17.18 -29.98 5.43
C THR A 50 17.94 -29.06 4.47
N THR A 51 17.28 -28.12 3.80
CA THR A 51 17.92 -27.20 2.84
C THR A 51 18.65 -26.02 3.47
N GLN A 52 18.21 -25.55 4.65
CA GLN A 52 18.87 -24.42 5.33
C GLN A 52 20.35 -24.68 5.68
N ALA A 53 20.70 -25.91 6.07
CA ALA A 53 22.08 -26.28 6.37
C ALA A 53 23.01 -26.04 5.16
N SER A 54 22.53 -26.32 3.94
CA SER A 54 23.29 -26.15 2.70
C SER A 54 23.54 -24.67 2.33
N PHE A 55 22.75 -23.73 2.85
CA PHE A 55 22.86 -22.30 2.56
C PHE A 55 23.58 -21.50 3.65
N PHE A 56 23.39 -21.84 4.93
CA PHE A 56 23.90 -21.04 6.03
C PHE A 56 25.23 -21.52 6.63
N THR A 57 25.68 -22.75 6.33
CA THR A 57 27.01 -23.24 6.76
C THR A 57 28.16 -22.70 5.91
N ILE A 58 27.86 -22.17 4.72
CA ILE A 58 28.84 -21.59 3.78
C ILE A 58 29.02 -20.07 3.99
N PRO A 59 30.12 -19.46 3.49
CA PRO A 59 30.29 -18.01 3.47
C PRO A 59 29.15 -17.31 2.70
N PRO A 60 28.70 -16.12 3.12
CA PRO A 60 29.27 -15.30 4.20
C PRO A 60 28.82 -15.69 5.61
N TYR A 61 27.85 -16.58 5.77
CA TYR A 61 27.16 -16.83 7.04
C TYR A 61 27.95 -17.71 8.01
N ASN A 62 28.53 -18.82 7.53
CA ASN A 62 29.37 -19.73 8.30
C ASN A 62 28.75 -20.20 9.65
N PHE A 63 27.43 -20.36 9.71
CA PHE A 63 26.74 -20.72 10.94
C PHE A 63 26.99 -22.19 11.33
N THR A 64 27.30 -22.39 12.60
CA THR A 64 27.49 -23.74 13.17
C THR A 64 26.16 -24.51 13.24
N PRO A 65 26.18 -25.86 13.23
CA PRO A 65 24.98 -26.67 13.39
C PRO A 65 24.17 -26.33 14.66
N ALA A 66 24.83 -25.90 15.74
CA ALA A 66 24.17 -25.45 16.95
C ALA A 66 23.40 -24.14 16.74
N GLN A 67 23.99 -23.15 16.07
CA GLN A 67 23.31 -21.89 15.73
C GLN A 67 22.12 -22.12 14.79
N MET A 68 22.25 -23.04 13.83
CA MET A 68 21.14 -23.47 12.98
C MET A 68 20.02 -24.13 13.79
N GLY A 69 20.36 -25.00 14.76
CA GLY A 69 19.39 -25.63 15.65
C GLY A 69 18.59 -24.64 16.49
N LEU A 70 19.21 -23.53 16.93
CA LEU A 70 18.53 -22.48 17.71
C LEU A 70 17.45 -21.74 16.90
N MET A 71 17.56 -21.67 15.56
CA MET A 71 16.59 -20.97 14.71
C MET A 71 15.18 -21.58 14.76
N TYR A 72 15.07 -22.86 15.08
CA TYR A 72 13.77 -23.55 15.16
C TYR A 72 13.06 -23.37 16.51
N ILE A 73 13.72 -22.80 17.53
CA ILE A 73 13.12 -22.62 18.87
C ILE A 73 11.91 -21.65 18.85
N PRO A 74 11.97 -20.46 18.22
CA PRO A 74 10.80 -19.59 18.12
C PRO A 74 9.65 -20.23 17.33
N LEU A 75 9.99 -21.01 16.30
CA LEU A 75 9.03 -21.70 15.44
C LEU A 75 8.31 -22.82 16.22
N MET A 76 9.05 -23.61 17.01
CA MET A 76 8.52 -24.60 17.95
C MET A 76 7.61 -23.95 19.01
N ILE A 77 8.03 -22.84 19.62
CA ILE A 77 7.23 -22.12 20.62
C ILE A 77 5.92 -21.59 19.99
N GLY A 78 6.00 -21.00 18.78
CA GLY A 78 4.85 -20.52 18.03
C GLY A 78 3.85 -21.64 17.69
N SER A 79 4.33 -22.78 17.19
CA SER A 79 3.49 -23.95 16.93
C SER A 79 2.82 -24.49 18.21
N PHE A 80 3.54 -24.57 19.33
CA PHE A 80 2.97 -24.94 20.62
C PHE A 80 1.85 -23.97 21.04
N MET A 81 2.08 -22.65 20.99
CA MET A 81 1.08 -21.66 21.37
C MET A 81 -0.15 -21.65 20.44
N GLY A 82 0.06 -21.81 19.14
CA GLY A 82 -1.01 -21.85 18.14
C GLY A 82 -1.97 -23.03 18.34
N VAL A 83 -1.44 -24.22 18.67
CA VAL A 83 -2.24 -25.41 18.97
C VAL A 83 -3.17 -25.17 20.17
N PHE A 84 -2.66 -24.64 21.29
CA PHE A 84 -3.46 -24.45 22.50
C PHE A 84 -4.46 -23.29 22.42
N ILE A 85 -4.08 -22.15 21.83
CA ILE A 85 -4.95 -20.96 21.77
C ILE A 85 -5.98 -21.10 20.63
N GLY A 86 -5.54 -21.55 19.46
CA GLY A 86 -6.41 -21.71 18.29
C GLY A 86 -7.47 -22.80 18.49
N GLY A 87 -7.12 -23.93 19.14
CA GLY A 87 -8.08 -24.97 19.51
C GLY A 87 -9.15 -24.43 20.47
N ALA A 88 -8.74 -23.87 21.61
CA ALA A 88 -9.67 -23.43 22.66
C ALA A 88 -10.70 -22.38 22.18
N LEU A 89 -10.30 -21.44 21.30
CA LEU A 89 -11.24 -20.45 20.75
C LEU A 89 -12.22 -21.07 19.73
N ALA A 90 -11.72 -22.00 18.90
CA ALA A 90 -12.52 -22.70 17.90
C ALA A 90 -13.55 -23.65 18.56
N ASP A 91 -13.16 -24.35 19.63
CA ASP A 91 -14.01 -25.22 20.42
C ASP A 91 -15.06 -24.43 21.22
N TRP A 92 -14.69 -23.29 21.80
CA TRP A 92 -15.65 -22.39 22.46
C TRP A 92 -16.75 -21.93 21.49
N LEU A 93 -16.36 -21.51 20.29
CA LEU A 93 -17.30 -21.01 19.28
C LEU A 93 -18.19 -22.13 18.73
N LEU A 94 -17.64 -23.35 18.57
CA LEU A 94 -18.40 -24.56 18.23
C LEU A 94 -19.49 -24.85 19.29
N ILE A 95 -19.09 -24.92 20.57
CA ILE A 95 -19.99 -25.22 21.69
C ILE A 95 -21.07 -24.14 21.84
N HIS A 96 -20.72 -22.86 21.62
CA HIS A 96 -21.68 -21.75 21.67
C HIS A 96 -22.76 -21.88 20.58
N MET A 97 -22.37 -22.22 19.34
CA MET A 97 -23.32 -22.34 18.23
C MET A 97 -24.18 -23.60 18.33
N VAL A 98 -23.62 -24.76 18.69
CA VAL A 98 -24.40 -26.01 18.88
C VAL A 98 -25.47 -25.87 19.97
N ARG A 99 -25.17 -25.13 21.06
CA ARG A 99 -26.16 -24.80 22.11
C ARG A 99 -27.28 -23.85 21.65
N LYS A 100 -27.12 -23.20 20.50
CA LYS A 100 -28.10 -22.27 19.93
C LYS A 100 -28.98 -22.92 18.84
N SER A 101 -28.65 -24.16 18.45
CA SER A 101 -29.36 -24.98 17.46
C SER A 101 -29.91 -26.27 18.09
N ASP A 102 -30.36 -26.19 19.35
CA ASP A 102 -30.90 -27.31 20.17
C ASP A 102 -30.07 -28.62 20.14
N GLY A 103 -28.75 -28.50 19.99
CA GLY A 103 -27.82 -29.64 20.00
C GLY A 103 -27.62 -30.35 18.66
N ILE A 104 -28.22 -29.87 17.56
CA ILE A 104 -28.03 -30.44 16.23
C ILE A 104 -26.63 -30.08 15.70
N HIS A 105 -25.85 -31.10 15.32
CA HIS A 105 -24.49 -30.97 14.80
C HIS A 105 -24.48 -30.95 13.26
N GLU A 106 -24.53 -29.76 12.67
CA GLU A 106 -24.40 -29.57 11.22
C GLU A 106 -22.92 -29.40 10.78
N PRO A 107 -22.49 -29.96 9.63
CA PRO A 107 -21.09 -29.91 9.17
C PRO A 107 -20.51 -28.50 9.03
N GLU A 108 -21.34 -27.53 8.63
CA GLU A 108 -21.01 -26.13 8.41
C GLU A 108 -20.52 -25.45 9.69
N ILE A 109 -21.07 -25.83 10.85
CA ILE A 109 -20.69 -25.31 12.18
C ILE A 109 -19.24 -25.71 12.50
N VAL A 110 -18.83 -26.93 12.13
CA VAL A 110 -17.45 -27.41 12.27
C VAL A 110 -16.50 -26.71 11.29
N GLN A 111 -16.94 -26.46 10.06
CA GLN A 111 -16.13 -25.70 9.09
C GLN A 111 -15.94 -24.25 9.54
N LEU A 112 -16.98 -23.59 10.05
CA LEU A 112 -16.90 -22.22 10.57
C LEU A 112 -16.00 -22.11 11.80
N SER A 113 -16.01 -23.11 12.69
CA SER A 113 -15.05 -23.22 13.80
C SER A 113 -13.59 -23.31 13.30
N ASN A 114 -13.32 -24.17 12.32
CA ASN A 114 -11.97 -24.27 11.70
C ASN A 114 -11.60 -22.99 10.91
N PHE A 115 -12.56 -22.32 10.28
CA PHE A 115 -12.37 -21.03 9.63
C PHE A 115 -12.00 -19.94 10.65
N VAL A 116 -12.69 -19.85 11.79
CA VAL A 116 -12.32 -18.93 12.88
C VAL A 116 -10.95 -19.26 13.47
N ARG A 117 -10.56 -20.54 13.57
CA ARG A 117 -9.19 -20.90 13.99
C ARG A 117 -8.13 -20.33 13.04
N ASN A 118 -8.32 -20.51 11.74
CA ASN A 118 -7.32 -20.16 10.73
C ASN A 118 -7.33 -18.64 10.41
N VAL A 119 -8.52 -18.03 10.29
CA VAL A 119 -8.70 -16.61 9.96
C VAL A 119 -8.59 -15.72 11.20
N GLY A 120 -9.04 -16.15 12.37
CA GLY A 120 -8.87 -15.41 13.62
C GLY A 120 -7.39 -15.25 14.03
N GLY A 121 -6.53 -16.20 13.65
CA GLY A 121 -5.08 -16.07 13.77
C GLY A 121 -4.43 -15.25 12.64
N GLY A 122 -4.97 -15.31 11.41
CA GLY A 122 -4.39 -14.64 10.24
C GLY A 122 -4.82 -13.18 10.01
N ALA A 123 -6.01 -12.77 10.47
CA ALA A 123 -6.64 -11.51 10.08
C ALA A 123 -6.20 -10.27 10.91
N LEU A 124 -5.39 -10.44 11.96
CA LEU A 124 -5.09 -9.34 12.90
C LEU A 124 -3.86 -8.48 12.52
N THR A 125 -3.14 -8.82 11.46
CA THR A 125 -1.79 -8.28 11.19
C THR A 125 -1.70 -7.43 9.91
N PHE A 126 -2.69 -6.56 9.72
CA PHE A 126 -2.83 -5.61 8.61
C PHE A 126 -3.08 -4.17 9.15
N CYS A 127 -2.88 -3.05 8.43
CA CYS A 127 -1.77 -2.59 7.55
C CYS A 127 -1.16 -1.28 8.14
N ILE A 128 -0.64 -0.20 7.52
CA ILE A 128 -0.59 0.47 6.20
C ILE A 128 0.82 1.12 6.09
N GLN A 129 1.48 1.27 4.91
CA GLN A 129 2.61 2.24 4.84
C GLN A 129 3.17 2.70 3.46
N GLN A 130 3.53 1.79 2.54
CA GLN A 130 4.91 1.84 2.00
C GLN A 130 5.32 2.88 0.94
N TRP A 131 4.50 3.17 -0.06
CA TRP A 131 5.00 3.82 -1.29
C TRP A 131 5.55 5.25 -1.05
N ILE A 132 4.94 5.99 -0.12
CA ILE A 132 5.33 7.35 0.23
C ILE A 132 6.66 7.35 1.00
N ASN A 133 6.86 6.40 1.92
CA ASN A 133 8.14 6.23 2.63
C ASN A 133 9.30 6.03 1.63
N ALA A 134 9.05 5.28 0.57
CA ALA A 134 10.05 4.98 -0.45
C ALA A 134 10.40 6.19 -1.34
N THR A 135 9.43 7.01 -1.78
CA THR A 135 9.76 8.26 -2.53
C THR A 135 10.48 9.28 -1.65
N ILE A 136 10.12 9.38 -0.37
CA ILE A 136 10.80 10.21 0.64
C ILE A 136 12.23 9.71 0.85
N ALA A 137 12.42 8.41 1.05
CA ALA A 137 13.74 7.80 1.20
C ALA A 137 14.63 8.01 -0.04
N ALA A 138 14.07 7.99 -1.25
CA ALA A 138 14.82 8.19 -2.49
C ALA A 138 15.48 9.57 -2.60
N GLN A 139 14.86 10.60 -2.02
CA GLN A 139 15.38 11.96 -2.03
C GLN A 139 16.33 12.21 -0.84
N LEU A 140 16.02 11.67 0.34
CA LEU A 140 16.83 11.85 1.55
C LEU A 140 18.11 10.99 1.59
N SER A 141 18.15 9.82 0.95
CA SER A 141 19.22 8.81 1.13
C SER A 141 20.61 9.24 0.64
N ARG A 142 20.71 10.36 -0.08
CA ARG A 142 21.99 10.90 -0.57
C ARG A 142 22.85 11.54 0.52
N ILE A 143 22.27 11.90 1.67
CA ILE A 143 22.96 12.57 2.79
C ILE A 143 22.54 12.08 4.19
N HIS A 144 21.57 11.16 4.31
CA HIS A 144 21.07 10.64 5.59
C HIS A 144 21.07 9.10 5.61
N ASP A 145 21.31 8.47 6.77
CA ASP A 145 20.90 7.07 7.02
C ASP A 145 19.38 7.01 7.21
N ILE A 146 18.74 6.01 6.62
CA ILE A 146 17.28 5.92 6.56
C ILE A 146 16.84 4.48 6.80
N THR A 147 15.92 4.34 7.74
CA THR A 147 15.15 3.11 7.91
C THR A 147 13.69 3.37 7.58
N VAL A 148 13.17 2.64 6.60
CA VAL A 148 11.75 2.55 6.29
C VAL A 148 11.13 1.48 7.20
N ILE A 149 10.44 1.92 8.25
CA ILE A 149 9.61 1.08 9.12
C ILE A 149 8.18 0.99 8.58
N ALA A 150 7.56 -0.19 8.63
CA ALA A 150 6.24 -0.42 8.06
C ALA A 150 5.64 -1.79 8.38
N LYS A 151 4.31 -1.89 8.45
CA LYS A 151 3.61 -3.18 8.62
C LYS A 151 3.69 -4.08 7.37
N ASN A 152 3.52 -3.50 6.19
CA ASN A 152 3.72 -4.17 4.89
C ASN A 152 5.04 -3.71 4.25
N LEU A 153 5.50 -4.42 3.22
CA LEU A 153 6.70 -4.14 2.43
C LEU A 153 6.41 -4.30 0.92
N PRO A 154 7.11 -3.56 0.04
CA PRO A 154 7.13 -3.88 -1.38
C PRO A 154 7.63 -5.31 -1.60
N GLY A 155 6.82 -6.10 -2.32
CA GLY A 155 7.00 -7.55 -2.50
C GLY A 155 6.02 -8.40 -1.70
N ASP A 156 5.24 -7.82 -0.78
CA ASP A 156 4.15 -8.52 -0.08
C ASP A 156 2.89 -8.67 -0.97
N ASP A 157 2.04 -9.64 -0.62
CA ASP A 157 0.69 -9.77 -1.19
C ASP A 157 -0.19 -8.53 -0.93
N PRO A 158 -1.06 -8.13 -1.88
CA PRO A 158 -2.00 -7.02 -1.70
C PRO A 158 -3.00 -7.23 -0.55
N THR A 159 -3.23 -6.18 0.23
CA THR A 159 -4.04 -6.18 1.46
C THR A 159 -4.99 -4.99 1.46
N LEU A 160 -6.26 -5.14 1.90
CA LEU A 160 -7.29 -4.09 1.76
C LEU A 160 -6.87 -2.71 2.31
N GLU A 161 -6.18 -2.71 3.44
CA GLU A 161 -5.64 -1.53 4.11
C GLU A 161 -4.21 -1.17 3.65
N TRP A 162 -3.78 -1.60 2.46
CA TRP A 162 -2.63 -1.02 1.76
C TRP A 162 -3.01 -0.54 0.37
N ALA A 163 -3.28 0.76 0.24
CA ALA A 163 -3.77 1.34 -1.01
C ALA A 163 -2.83 1.22 -2.23
N SER A 164 -1.51 1.02 -2.03
CA SER A 164 -0.52 1.18 -3.11
C SER A 164 -0.59 0.11 -4.22
N PRO A 165 -0.74 -1.20 -3.95
CA PRO A 165 -0.82 -2.23 -5.00
C PRO A 165 -2.15 -2.23 -5.75
N TRP A 166 -3.23 -1.77 -5.13
CA TRP A 166 -4.58 -1.72 -5.74
C TRP A 166 -4.78 -0.58 -6.76
N ALA A 167 -3.81 0.32 -6.89
CA ALA A 167 -3.90 1.43 -7.84
C ALA A 167 -3.76 0.96 -9.30
N GLY A 168 -4.09 1.84 -10.25
CA GLY A 168 -3.99 1.56 -11.68
C GLY A 168 -2.56 1.21 -12.14
N ALA A 169 -1.65 2.17 -12.19
CA ALA A 169 -1.81 3.60 -11.88
C ALA A 169 -1.32 4.48 -13.03
N ASN A 170 -2.13 5.44 -13.48
CA ASN A 170 -1.70 6.49 -14.40
C ASN A 170 -1.55 7.83 -13.66
N PHE A 171 -0.91 8.78 -14.35
CA PHE A 171 -0.90 10.18 -13.95
C PHE A 171 -2.09 10.90 -14.61
N VAL A 172 -2.86 11.63 -13.81
CA VAL A 172 -3.94 12.53 -14.25
C VAL A 172 -3.76 13.82 -13.48
N ALA A 173 -3.64 14.95 -14.17
CA ALA A 173 -3.52 16.24 -13.51
C ALA A 173 -4.90 16.79 -13.14
N GLY A 174 -5.04 17.38 -11.95
CA GLY A 174 -6.30 17.95 -11.49
C GLY A 174 -6.53 17.78 -9.99
N TYR A 175 -7.70 18.20 -9.52
CA TYR A 175 -8.13 18.08 -8.11
C TYR A 175 -7.17 18.76 -7.09
N CYS A 176 -6.53 19.85 -7.52
CA CYS A 176 -5.63 20.68 -6.71
C CYS A 176 -6.40 21.86 -6.10
N SER A 177 -6.46 21.96 -4.77
CA SER A 177 -7.09 23.09 -4.08
C SER A 177 -6.15 24.30 -3.88
N SER A 178 -4.85 24.15 -4.14
CA SER A 178 -3.87 25.24 -4.03
C SER A 178 -2.77 25.20 -5.09
N PRO A 179 -2.04 26.32 -5.31
CA PRO A 179 -0.82 26.34 -6.12
C PRO A 179 0.29 25.42 -5.59
N ARG A 180 0.30 25.10 -4.28
CA ARG A 180 1.24 24.12 -3.69
C ARG A 180 0.97 22.73 -4.26
N ASP A 181 -0.30 22.37 -4.42
CA ASP A 181 -0.72 21.07 -4.94
C ASP A 181 -0.41 20.95 -6.44
N ARG A 182 -0.72 22.01 -7.21
CA ARG A 182 -0.36 22.12 -8.64
C ARG A 182 1.14 21.92 -8.85
N LYS A 183 1.98 22.56 -8.01
CA LYS A 183 3.43 22.35 -7.99
C LYS A 183 3.81 20.90 -7.66
N MET A 184 3.24 20.29 -6.61
CA MET A 184 3.57 18.92 -6.22
C MET A 184 3.23 17.88 -7.30
N GLN A 185 2.12 18.06 -8.03
CA GLN A 185 1.78 17.22 -9.17
C GLN A 185 2.76 17.40 -10.33
N ARG A 186 3.05 18.64 -10.73
CA ARG A 186 4.03 18.94 -11.79
C ARG A 186 5.40 18.34 -11.49
N ASP A 187 5.90 18.53 -10.27
CA ASP A 187 7.21 18.05 -9.87
C ASP A 187 7.23 16.50 -9.77
N THR A 188 6.06 15.87 -9.54
CA THR A 188 5.89 14.41 -9.65
C THR A 188 5.87 13.91 -11.08
N PHE A 189 5.19 14.63 -11.99
CA PHE A 189 5.19 14.32 -13.42
C PHE A 189 6.62 14.33 -13.99
N ILE A 190 7.43 15.34 -13.64
CA ILE A 190 8.81 15.48 -14.11
C ILE A 190 9.68 14.27 -13.70
N GLU A 191 9.62 13.83 -12.45
CA GLU A 191 10.39 12.65 -12.01
C GLU A 191 9.83 11.34 -12.61
N LEU A 192 8.51 11.17 -12.72
CA LEU A 192 7.92 10.01 -13.40
C LEU A 192 8.31 9.95 -14.89
N TRP A 193 8.31 11.09 -15.59
CA TRP A 193 8.71 11.23 -17.00
C TRP A 193 10.20 10.92 -17.21
N ARG A 194 11.03 11.24 -16.22
CA ARG A 194 12.44 10.84 -16.15
C ARG A 194 12.60 9.34 -15.89
N LEU A 195 11.80 8.75 -14.99
CA LEU A 195 11.84 7.31 -14.72
C LEU A 195 11.47 6.50 -15.97
N ALA A 196 10.38 6.87 -16.66
CA ALA A 196 9.97 6.25 -17.92
C ALA A 196 11.06 6.26 -19.01
N ASN A 197 11.95 7.26 -18.98
CA ASN A 197 13.03 7.43 -19.95
C ASN A 197 14.35 6.72 -19.56
N ARG A 198 14.57 6.47 -18.27
CA ARG A 198 15.89 6.06 -17.74
C ARG A 198 15.91 4.68 -17.08
N PHE A 199 14.76 4.21 -16.63
CA PHE A 199 14.60 2.98 -15.86
C PHE A 199 13.42 2.19 -16.43
N PRO A 200 13.51 1.64 -17.66
CA PRO A 200 12.42 0.93 -18.32
C PRO A 200 11.94 -0.31 -17.53
N GLU A 201 12.77 -0.83 -16.62
CA GLU A 201 12.49 -1.94 -15.70
C GLU A 201 11.65 -1.52 -14.48
N SER A 202 11.44 -0.22 -14.24
CA SER A 202 10.56 0.31 -13.18
C SER A 202 9.05 0.10 -13.44
N SER A 203 8.68 -0.42 -14.61
CA SER A 203 7.32 -0.40 -15.20
C SER A 203 6.74 0.97 -15.53
N VAL A 204 7.39 2.09 -15.22
CA VAL A 204 6.90 3.41 -15.66
C VAL A 204 7.03 3.52 -17.19
N LYS A 205 5.95 3.90 -17.86
CA LYS A 205 5.85 4.10 -19.31
C LYS A 205 5.15 5.42 -19.63
N ARG A 206 5.44 5.98 -20.80
CA ARG A 206 4.62 7.02 -21.43
C ARG A 206 3.49 6.36 -22.21
N ILE A 207 2.31 6.96 -22.19
CA ILE A 207 1.12 6.44 -22.89
C ILE A 207 0.25 7.63 -23.36
N PRO A 208 -0.33 7.61 -24.57
CA PRO A 208 -1.36 8.57 -24.94
C PRO A 208 -2.59 8.40 -24.06
N MET A 209 -3.27 9.49 -23.76
CA MET A 209 -4.47 9.53 -22.94
C MET A 209 -5.54 10.43 -23.57
N GLU A 210 -6.79 9.99 -23.45
CA GLU A 210 -8.00 10.79 -23.66
C GLU A 210 -8.68 11.08 -22.32
N GLU A 211 -9.11 12.31 -22.11
CA GLU A 211 -9.85 12.75 -20.93
C GLU A 211 -11.11 13.53 -21.36
N PHE A 212 -12.26 12.93 -21.11
CA PHE A 212 -13.57 13.47 -21.49
C PHE A 212 -14.32 14.04 -20.29
N PHE A 213 -15.17 15.03 -20.53
CA PHE A 213 -15.94 15.71 -19.50
C PHE A 213 -17.37 15.99 -19.98
N ASP A 214 -18.36 15.63 -19.14
CA ASP A 214 -19.78 15.91 -19.37
C ASP A 214 -20.20 17.26 -18.72
N GLU A 215 -19.26 17.99 -18.10
CA GLU A 215 -19.38 19.37 -17.60
C GLU A 215 -18.38 20.30 -18.29
N GLU A 216 -18.61 21.62 -18.26
CA GLU A 216 -17.68 22.59 -18.86
C GLU A 216 -16.43 22.77 -17.99
N ARG A 217 -15.26 22.90 -18.63
CA ARG A 217 -13.98 23.18 -17.95
C ARG A 217 -13.40 24.52 -18.42
N THR A 218 -12.87 25.28 -17.48
CA THR A 218 -12.18 26.54 -17.73
C THR A 218 -10.71 26.31 -18.12
N GLU A 219 -9.98 27.38 -18.47
CA GLU A 219 -8.53 27.28 -18.65
C GLU A 219 -7.78 27.01 -17.34
N ASP A 220 -8.29 27.47 -16.19
CA ASP A 220 -7.67 27.25 -14.88
C ASP A 220 -7.84 25.81 -14.37
N ASP A 221 -8.91 25.11 -14.79
CA ASP A 221 -9.04 23.65 -14.59
C ASP A 221 -7.98 22.87 -15.36
N LEU A 222 -7.43 23.47 -16.43
CA LEU A 222 -6.46 22.89 -17.35
C LEU A 222 -5.04 23.47 -17.18
N TRP A 223 -4.75 24.00 -15.98
CA TRP A 223 -3.46 24.55 -15.50
C TRP A 223 -2.21 23.69 -15.75
N PHE A 224 -2.38 22.43 -16.17
CA PHE A 224 -1.30 21.49 -16.44
C PHE A 224 -0.82 21.46 -17.90
N LYS A 225 -1.53 22.17 -18.81
CA LYS A 225 -1.17 22.32 -20.22
C LYS A 225 0.28 22.72 -20.46
N ASP A 226 0.86 23.53 -19.57
CA ASP A 226 2.23 24.08 -19.73
C ASP A 226 3.36 23.06 -19.52
N PHE A 227 3.08 21.86 -18.99
CA PHE A 227 4.11 20.85 -18.71
C PHE A 227 3.75 19.41 -19.10
N VAL A 228 2.48 19.12 -19.37
CA VAL A 228 2.05 17.84 -19.92
C VAL A 228 2.18 17.89 -21.46
N PRO A 229 2.95 16.99 -22.11
CA PRO A 229 3.15 17.04 -23.55
C PRO A 229 1.91 16.69 -24.39
N ASP A 230 1.94 17.17 -25.63
CA ASP A 230 0.99 16.80 -26.70
C ASP A 230 -0.48 17.14 -26.40
N VAL A 231 -0.74 18.09 -25.49
CA VAL A 231 -2.10 18.48 -25.11
C VAL A 231 -2.80 19.21 -26.25
N ARG A 232 -3.89 18.62 -26.73
CA ARG A 232 -4.87 19.24 -27.62
C ARG A 232 -6.28 19.04 -27.07
N ASN A 233 -7.23 19.83 -27.59
CA ASN A 233 -8.64 19.51 -27.43
C ASN A 233 -9.01 18.33 -28.36
N SER A 234 -10.06 17.59 -28.00
CA SER A 234 -10.69 16.60 -28.87
C SER A 234 -11.66 17.27 -29.84
N GLU A 235 -11.69 16.80 -31.09
CA GLU A 235 -12.71 17.20 -32.06
C GLU A 235 -14.07 16.57 -31.72
N LYS A 236 -15.16 17.15 -32.22
CA LYS A 236 -16.52 16.73 -31.87
C LYS A 236 -16.80 15.26 -32.21
N GLU A 237 -16.22 14.77 -33.30
CA GLU A 237 -16.34 13.41 -33.82
C GLU A 237 -15.52 12.39 -33.01
N GLU A 238 -14.61 12.85 -32.14
CA GLU A 238 -13.84 12.01 -31.20
C GLU A 238 -14.52 11.87 -29.83
N LEU A 239 -15.58 12.65 -29.56
CA LEU A 239 -16.26 12.64 -28.27
C LEU A 239 -17.19 11.42 -28.11
N PRO A 240 -17.11 10.65 -27.01
CA PRO A 240 -18.06 9.59 -26.72
C PRO A 240 -19.44 10.16 -26.35
N GLU A 241 -20.49 9.36 -26.52
CA GLU A 241 -21.87 9.83 -26.38
C GLU A 241 -22.13 10.52 -25.03
N GLY A 242 -22.63 11.77 -25.11
CA GLY A 242 -22.96 12.62 -23.97
C GLY A 242 -21.81 13.48 -23.41
N ALA A 243 -20.56 13.30 -23.85
CA ALA A 243 -19.47 14.18 -23.44
C ALA A 243 -19.65 15.58 -24.06
N LYS A 244 -19.42 16.64 -23.28
CA LYS A 244 -19.47 18.04 -23.76
C LYS A 244 -18.13 18.49 -24.36
N GLY A 245 -17.04 17.87 -23.94
CA GLY A 245 -15.72 18.10 -24.51
C GLY A 245 -14.73 17.01 -24.10
N GLY A 246 -13.52 17.15 -24.62
CA GLY A 246 -12.41 16.27 -24.31
C GLY A 246 -11.06 16.94 -24.59
N ILE A 247 -10.02 16.37 -24.00
CA ILE A 247 -8.62 16.68 -24.30
C ILE A 247 -7.85 15.37 -24.52
N THR A 248 -6.81 15.40 -25.35
CA THR A 248 -5.89 14.28 -25.51
C THR A 248 -4.46 14.73 -25.24
N TYR A 249 -3.66 13.94 -24.54
CA TYR A 249 -2.29 14.28 -24.15
C TYR A 249 -1.42 13.05 -23.86
N THR A 250 -0.09 13.21 -23.83
CA THR A 250 0.82 12.11 -23.45
C THR A 250 1.07 12.13 -21.94
N THR A 251 0.63 11.07 -21.26
CA THR A 251 0.77 10.91 -19.80
C THR A 251 1.70 9.75 -19.42
N ILE A 252 1.75 9.45 -18.13
CA ILE A 252 2.46 8.31 -17.55
C ILE A 252 1.49 7.22 -17.08
N VAL A 253 1.89 5.96 -17.24
CA VAL A 253 1.32 4.79 -16.55
C VAL A 253 2.42 3.94 -15.90
N LEU A 254 2.10 3.24 -14.83
CA LEU A 254 2.95 2.25 -14.17
C LEU A 254 2.12 1.09 -13.60
N ASN A 255 2.74 -0.08 -13.44
CA ASN A 255 2.13 -1.22 -12.76
C ASN A 255 2.65 -1.25 -11.31
N PRO A 256 1.81 -0.96 -10.28
CA PRO A 256 2.25 -0.93 -8.89
C PRO A 256 3.04 -2.16 -8.44
N ASN A 257 2.62 -3.35 -8.88
CA ASN A 257 3.21 -4.62 -8.46
C ASN A 257 4.64 -4.84 -8.99
N ILE A 258 5.06 -4.05 -9.98
CA ILE A 258 6.45 -4.03 -10.50
C ILE A 258 7.20 -2.80 -9.97
N PHE A 259 6.56 -1.63 -9.99
CA PHE A 259 7.15 -0.37 -9.51
C PHE A 259 7.56 -0.44 -8.04
N LEU A 260 6.72 -1.05 -7.18
CA LEU A 260 6.96 -1.15 -5.75
C LEU A 260 8.23 -1.97 -5.43
N PRO A 261 8.38 -3.25 -5.86
CA PRO A 261 9.62 -4.00 -5.69
C PRO A 261 10.85 -3.34 -6.32
N TRP A 262 10.72 -2.76 -7.53
CA TRP A 262 11.82 -2.06 -8.20
C TRP A 262 12.34 -0.88 -7.36
N MET A 263 11.43 -0.05 -6.86
CA MET A 263 11.78 1.13 -6.06
C MET A 263 12.43 0.71 -4.74
N ARG A 264 11.89 -0.30 -4.06
CA ARG A 264 12.49 -0.87 -2.85
C ARG A 264 13.92 -1.36 -3.10
N SER A 265 14.13 -2.20 -4.11
CA SER A 265 15.45 -2.75 -4.43
C SER A 265 16.45 -1.65 -4.82
N THR A 266 15.99 -0.59 -5.47
CA THR A 266 16.80 0.59 -5.79
C THR A 266 17.22 1.36 -4.53
N LEU A 267 16.34 1.45 -3.53
CA LEU A 267 16.60 2.10 -2.25
C LEU A 267 17.55 1.28 -1.36
N GLU A 268 17.33 -0.04 -1.27
CA GLU A 268 18.22 -0.98 -0.58
C GLU A 268 19.66 -0.92 -1.14
N ARG A 269 19.81 -0.81 -2.48
CA ARG A 269 21.11 -0.55 -3.14
C ARG A 269 21.73 0.81 -2.81
N SER A 270 20.93 1.81 -2.43
CA SER A 270 21.41 3.11 -1.93
C SER A 270 21.67 3.13 -0.41
N GLY A 271 21.59 1.98 0.27
CA GLY A 271 21.82 1.85 1.72
C GLY A 271 20.60 2.09 2.60
N VAL A 272 19.42 2.34 2.02
CA VAL A 272 18.18 2.47 2.80
C VAL A 272 17.77 1.12 3.37
N ARG A 273 17.57 1.07 4.68
CA ARG A 273 17.17 -0.15 5.39
C ARG A 273 15.66 -0.26 5.41
N PHE A 274 15.13 -1.46 5.20
CA PHE A 274 13.70 -1.75 5.32
C PHE A 274 13.47 -2.69 6.50
N MET A 275 12.55 -2.33 7.39
CA MET A 275 12.25 -3.10 8.58
C MET A 275 10.73 -3.28 8.72
N ARG A 276 10.27 -4.53 8.85
CA ARG A 276 8.86 -4.79 9.13
C ARG A 276 8.57 -4.48 10.59
N LEU A 277 7.65 -3.55 10.83
CA LEU A 277 7.21 -3.12 12.16
C LEU A 277 5.82 -2.51 12.08
N ASP A 278 4.92 -2.98 12.96
CA ASP A 278 3.65 -2.33 13.25
C ASP A 278 3.82 -1.35 14.43
N LEU A 279 3.06 -0.26 14.44
CA LEU A 279 3.14 0.79 15.47
C LEU A 279 1.74 1.09 16.00
N HIS A 280 1.57 1.07 17.32
CA HIS A 280 0.34 1.54 17.96
C HIS A 280 0.38 3.05 18.22
N ALA A 281 1.56 3.64 18.32
CA ALA A 281 1.80 5.08 18.42
C ALA A 281 3.11 5.49 17.71
N LEU A 282 3.21 6.77 17.31
CA LEU A 282 4.49 7.35 16.86
C LEU A 282 5.52 7.45 18.01
N SER A 283 5.04 7.45 19.25
CA SER A 283 5.87 7.29 20.43
C SER A 283 6.55 5.93 20.51
N ASP A 284 5.99 4.87 19.94
CA ASP A 284 6.62 3.54 19.98
C ASP A 284 7.94 3.61 19.21
N ALA A 285 7.89 4.19 18.00
CA ALA A 285 9.05 4.45 17.16
C ALA A 285 10.15 5.29 17.86
N ARG A 286 9.90 5.96 18.99
CA ARG A 286 10.95 6.66 19.77
C ARG A 286 12.12 5.78 20.12
N HIS A 287 11.86 4.48 20.31
CA HIS A 287 12.95 3.57 20.57
C HIS A 287 14.01 3.70 19.45
N LEU A 288 13.63 3.85 18.17
CA LEU A 288 14.48 3.73 16.97
C LEU A 288 15.71 4.65 16.90
N GLY A 289 15.88 5.62 17.81
CA GLY A 289 17.07 6.45 17.86
C GLY A 289 17.24 7.33 16.61
N HIS A 290 16.21 8.09 16.27
CA HIS A 290 16.14 8.90 15.06
C HIS A 290 16.21 10.41 15.36
N ASP A 291 16.84 11.19 14.49
CA ASP A 291 16.83 12.65 14.57
C ASP A 291 15.49 13.26 14.13
N VAL A 292 14.78 12.61 13.19
CA VAL A 292 13.43 12.95 12.69
C VAL A 292 12.64 11.68 12.35
N LEU A 293 11.38 11.60 12.77
CA LEU A 293 10.41 10.57 12.37
C LEU A 293 9.50 11.10 11.25
N ILE A 294 9.22 10.28 10.25
CA ILE A 294 8.34 10.65 9.13
C ILE A 294 7.10 9.75 9.10
N ASN A 295 5.95 10.30 9.44
CA ASN A 295 4.66 9.60 9.40
C ASN A 295 3.96 9.81 8.06
N ALA A 296 4.09 8.84 7.16
CA ALA A 296 3.32 8.75 5.93
C ALA A 296 2.35 7.55 5.91
N ALA A 297 1.83 7.14 7.07
CA ALA A 297 1.14 5.86 7.29
C ALA A 297 -0.26 5.71 6.65
N GLY A 298 -0.61 6.50 5.63
CA GLY A 298 -1.90 6.38 4.92
C GLY A 298 -3.10 6.57 5.86
N LEU A 299 -3.79 5.49 6.22
CA LEU A 299 -4.89 5.46 7.20
C LEU A 299 -4.44 5.24 8.65
N GLY A 300 -3.20 4.79 8.88
CA GLY A 300 -2.62 4.62 10.21
C GLY A 300 -2.84 5.79 11.18
N PRO A 301 -2.79 7.08 10.77
CA PRO A 301 -3.08 8.22 11.64
C PRO A 301 -4.47 8.22 12.29
N ARG A 302 -5.45 7.51 11.72
CA ARG A 302 -6.78 7.28 12.32
C ARG A 302 -6.72 6.37 13.55
N HIS A 303 -5.75 5.46 13.59
CA HIS A 303 -5.65 4.35 14.55
C HIS A 303 -4.49 4.51 15.55
N LEU A 304 -3.39 5.15 15.12
CA LEU A 304 -2.24 5.51 15.98
C LEU A 304 -2.74 6.29 17.20
N VAL A 305 -2.59 5.72 18.39
CA VAL A 305 -3.32 6.14 19.59
C VAL A 305 -2.92 7.53 20.11
N ASP A 306 -1.77 8.03 19.63
CA ASP A 306 -1.19 9.32 19.93
C ASP A 306 -1.34 10.35 18.78
N VAL A 307 -1.96 9.96 17.65
CA VAL A 307 -2.29 10.84 16.51
C VAL A 307 -3.80 11.01 16.37
N LYS A 308 -4.56 9.91 16.31
CA LYS A 308 -6.05 9.85 16.26
C LYS A 308 -6.70 10.92 15.37
N ASP A 309 -6.20 11.07 14.14
CA ASP A 309 -6.68 12.08 13.20
C ASP A 309 -8.13 11.77 12.75
N PRO A 310 -9.13 12.58 13.14
CA PRO A 310 -10.54 12.30 12.86
C PRO A 310 -10.90 12.52 11.40
N ASP A 311 -10.13 13.36 10.68
CA ASP A 311 -10.37 13.70 9.27
C ASP A 311 -10.04 12.54 8.32
N MET A 312 -9.30 11.53 8.81
CA MET A 312 -8.95 10.34 8.04
C MET A 312 -10.18 9.44 7.86
N LEU A 313 -10.69 9.35 6.64
CA LEU A 313 -11.81 8.49 6.27
C LEU A 313 -11.35 7.36 5.34
N PHE A 314 -12.03 6.23 5.43
CA PHE A 314 -11.93 5.16 4.45
C PHE A 314 -12.75 5.53 3.22
N LEU A 315 -12.21 5.34 2.01
CA LEU A 315 -12.93 5.58 0.76
C LEU A 315 -12.75 4.38 -0.17
N LYS A 316 -13.79 3.57 -0.36
CA LYS A 316 -13.73 2.33 -1.15
C LYS A 316 -13.38 2.66 -2.61
N GLY A 317 -12.38 1.97 -3.13
CA GLY A 317 -12.11 1.81 -4.55
C GLY A 317 -12.42 0.39 -5.00
N GLN A 318 -13.14 0.25 -6.11
CA GLN A 318 -13.28 -1.01 -6.82
C GLN A 318 -12.97 -0.80 -8.31
N ILE A 319 -12.16 -1.70 -8.85
CA ILE A 319 -11.74 -1.80 -10.26
C ILE A 319 -11.68 -3.29 -10.65
N ILE A 320 -11.68 -3.57 -11.95
CA ILE A 320 -11.43 -4.91 -12.49
C ILE A 320 -10.22 -4.90 -13.43
N LEU A 321 -9.49 -6.01 -13.46
CA LEU A 321 -8.35 -6.23 -14.33
C LEU A 321 -8.75 -7.26 -15.39
N VAL A 322 -8.64 -6.90 -16.67
CA VAL A 322 -9.02 -7.76 -17.80
C VAL A 322 -7.83 -7.95 -18.75
N LYS A 323 -7.83 -9.05 -19.52
CA LYS A 323 -6.96 -9.14 -20.71
C LYS A 323 -7.54 -8.26 -21.81
N SER A 324 -6.72 -7.41 -22.41
CA SER A 324 -7.08 -6.56 -23.55
C SER A 324 -5.81 -6.00 -24.18
N ASP A 325 -5.83 -5.78 -25.49
CA ASP A 325 -4.72 -5.20 -26.23
C ASP A 325 -4.81 -3.66 -26.34
N TYR A 326 -5.81 -3.01 -25.74
CA TYR A 326 -6.02 -1.56 -25.77
C TYR A 326 -4.81 -0.79 -25.17
N LYS A 327 -4.32 0.26 -25.86
CA LYS A 327 -3.00 0.90 -25.58
C LYS A 327 -3.05 2.39 -25.29
N LYS A 328 -4.22 2.92 -24.95
CA LYS A 328 -4.47 4.32 -24.60
C LYS A 328 -5.06 4.39 -23.19
N CYS A 329 -4.72 5.40 -22.41
CA CYS A 329 -5.51 5.69 -21.20
C CYS A 329 -6.81 6.40 -21.59
N LEU A 330 -7.90 6.11 -20.88
CA LEU A 330 -9.11 6.93 -20.89
C LEU A 330 -9.46 7.34 -19.46
N MET A 331 -9.84 8.60 -19.30
CA MET A 331 -10.62 9.11 -18.17
C MET A 331 -11.90 9.75 -18.69
N ARG A 332 -12.99 9.63 -17.95
CA ARG A 332 -14.20 10.42 -18.11
C ARG A 332 -14.77 10.77 -16.74
N ASP A 333 -15.10 12.03 -16.53
CA ASP A 333 -15.88 12.47 -15.37
C ASP A 333 -17.25 12.93 -15.86
N ASP A 334 -18.32 12.30 -15.35
CA ASP A 334 -19.70 12.65 -15.69
C ASP A 334 -20.36 13.62 -14.69
N GLY A 335 -19.55 14.22 -13.79
CA GLY A 335 -19.99 15.13 -12.73
C GLY A 335 -20.41 14.40 -11.44
N LYS A 336 -20.59 13.08 -11.51
CA LYS A 336 -21.02 12.23 -10.39
C LYS A 336 -20.07 11.06 -10.19
N ASP A 337 -19.91 10.26 -11.24
CA ASP A 337 -19.09 9.07 -11.33
C ASP A 337 -17.90 9.32 -12.27
N TYR A 338 -16.71 8.88 -11.87
CA TYR A 338 -15.60 8.77 -12.82
C TYR A 338 -15.56 7.37 -13.44
N THR A 339 -15.06 7.32 -14.67
CA THR A 339 -14.87 6.11 -15.45
C THR A 339 -13.48 6.14 -16.08
N TYR A 340 -12.76 5.02 -16.05
CA TYR A 340 -11.42 4.95 -16.64
C TYR A 340 -11.03 3.59 -17.19
N VAL A 341 -10.11 3.65 -18.14
CA VAL A 341 -9.43 2.51 -18.74
C VAL A 341 -7.92 2.80 -18.69
N ILE A 342 -7.17 1.95 -17.98
CA ILE A 342 -5.73 2.15 -17.73
C ILE A 342 -4.98 0.89 -18.18
N PRO A 343 -4.39 0.87 -19.39
CA PRO A 343 -3.54 -0.22 -19.84
C PRO A 343 -2.23 -0.29 -19.06
N ARG A 344 -1.87 -1.48 -18.59
CA ARG A 344 -0.55 -1.73 -17.98
C ARG A 344 0.53 -2.03 -19.01
N LEU A 345 0.15 -2.17 -20.28
CA LEU A 345 1.01 -2.50 -21.44
C LEU A 345 1.71 -3.87 -21.32
N ASP A 346 1.19 -4.75 -20.45
CA ASP A 346 1.61 -6.13 -20.23
C ASP A 346 0.59 -7.16 -20.77
N GLY A 347 -0.38 -6.70 -21.58
CA GLY A 347 -1.54 -7.47 -22.04
C GLY A 347 -2.75 -7.38 -21.11
N THR A 348 -2.65 -6.65 -19.99
CA THR A 348 -3.78 -6.36 -19.10
C THR A 348 -4.16 -4.88 -19.07
N VAL A 349 -5.45 -4.65 -18.84
CA VAL A 349 -6.08 -3.34 -18.75
C VAL A 349 -6.94 -3.27 -17.49
N ILE A 350 -6.82 -2.17 -16.76
CA ILE A 350 -7.70 -1.86 -15.63
C ILE A 350 -8.91 -1.09 -16.13
N MET A 351 -10.11 -1.60 -15.84
CA MET A 351 -11.36 -0.85 -15.97
C MET A 351 -11.84 -0.40 -14.59
N GLY A 352 -12.34 0.83 -14.49
CA GLY A 352 -12.90 1.35 -13.25
C GLY A 352 -13.77 2.60 -13.45
N GLY A 353 -14.26 3.20 -12.37
CA GLY A 353 -14.12 2.69 -11.00
C GLY A 353 -15.19 3.21 -10.05
N ILE A 354 -15.23 2.64 -8.85
CA ILE A 354 -16.14 3.08 -7.78
C ILE A 354 -15.42 3.98 -6.77
N ARG A 355 -16.13 5.00 -6.30
CA ARG A 355 -15.81 5.85 -5.14
C ARG A 355 -17.01 5.80 -4.20
N ASP A 356 -16.92 4.96 -3.18
CA ASP A 356 -17.97 4.85 -2.17
C ASP A 356 -17.43 5.29 -0.79
N PRO A 357 -17.97 6.37 -0.19
CA PRO A 357 -17.62 6.82 1.15
C PRO A 357 -18.43 6.11 2.25
N ASP A 358 -19.50 5.37 1.93
CA ASP A 358 -20.36 4.68 2.90
C ASP A 358 -19.97 3.21 3.00
N ILE A 359 -19.25 2.86 4.07
CA ILE A 359 -18.61 1.54 4.23
C ILE A 359 -19.63 0.47 4.66
N ARG A 360 -20.65 0.20 3.85
CA ARG A 360 -21.65 -0.86 4.13
C ARG A 360 -21.13 -2.25 3.76
N PHE A 361 -19.91 -2.57 4.21
CA PHE A 361 -19.29 -3.90 4.33
C PHE A 361 -19.48 -4.89 3.17
N SER A 362 -19.67 -4.41 1.93
CA SER A 362 -19.74 -5.26 0.73
C SER A 362 -18.38 -5.31 0.03
N PHE A 363 -17.56 -6.26 0.49
CA PHE A 363 -16.32 -6.69 -0.16
C PHE A 363 -16.56 -7.82 -1.19
N ALA A 364 -17.76 -7.86 -1.80
CA ALA A 364 -18.09 -8.80 -2.86
C ALA A 364 -17.19 -8.54 -4.09
N MET A 365 -16.18 -9.40 -4.26
CA MET A 365 -15.13 -9.19 -5.28
C MET A 365 -15.65 -9.49 -6.69
N ALA A 366 -16.30 -10.64 -6.88
CA ALA A 366 -16.85 -11.08 -8.17
C ALA A 366 -18.35 -10.76 -8.30
N LEU A 367 -18.80 -10.42 -9.52
CA LEU A 367 -20.20 -10.21 -9.93
C LEU A 367 -21.04 -9.26 -9.04
N SER A 368 -20.41 -8.34 -8.32
CA SER A 368 -21.11 -7.27 -7.61
C SER A 368 -21.73 -6.25 -8.57
N PRO A 369 -22.77 -5.48 -8.16
CA PRO A 369 -23.36 -4.42 -8.98
C PRO A 369 -22.32 -3.41 -9.49
N ASP A 370 -21.29 -3.13 -8.69
CA ASP A 370 -20.13 -2.30 -9.01
C ASP A 370 -19.43 -2.75 -10.31
N VAL A 371 -19.27 -4.06 -10.53
CA VAL A 371 -18.64 -4.62 -11.74
C VAL A 371 -19.49 -4.32 -12.97
N PHE A 372 -20.80 -4.55 -12.90
CA PHE A 372 -21.75 -4.22 -13.98
C PHE A 372 -21.85 -2.71 -14.24
N GLN A 373 -21.69 -1.85 -13.23
CA GLN A 373 -21.61 -0.41 -13.43
C GLN A 373 -20.33 0.01 -14.16
N ILE A 374 -19.18 -0.56 -13.77
CA ILE A 374 -17.89 -0.29 -14.42
C ILE A 374 -17.94 -0.68 -15.91
N THR A 375 -18.36 -1.90 -16.25
CA THR A 375 -18.38 -2.35 -17.66
C THR A 375 -19.35 -1.52 -18.50
N ARG A 376 -20.53 -1.18 -17.97
CA ARG A 376 -21.51 -0.32 -18.66
C ARG A 376 -20.99 1.09 -18.92
N ARG A 377 -20.35 1.76 -17.94
CA ARG A 377 -19.80 3.11 -18.15
C ARG A 377 -18.57 3.11 -19.08
N VAL A 378 -17.73 2.08 -19.02
CA VAL A 378 -16.62 1.92 -19.96
C VAL A 378 -17.15 1.67 -21.38
N ASN A 379 -18.14 0.79 -21.55
CA ASN A 379 -18.80 0.55 -22.84
C ASN A 379 -19.46 1.82 -23.41
N LYS A 380 -20.15 2.64 -22.61
CA LYS A 380 -20.67 3.96 -23.03
C LYS A 380 -19.57 4.88 -23.61
N SER A 381 -18.32 4.71 -23.18
CA SER A 381 -17.19 5.55 -23.58
C SER A 381 -16.33 4.92 -24.69
N LEU A 382 -16.30 3.59 -24.81
CA LEU A 382 -15.49 2.84 -25.78
C LEU A 382 -16.24 1.58 -26.29
N PRO A 383 -17.41 1.75 -26.95
CA PRO A 383 -18.28 0.61 -27.30
C PRO A 383 -17.64 -0.34 -28.34
N ALA A 384 -16.67 0.15 -29.12
CA ALA A 384 -15.91 -0.63 -30.08
C ALA A 384 -14.77 -1.48 -29.47
N HIS A 385 -14.50 -1.34 -28.16
CA HIS A 385 -13.37 -2.01 -27.48
C HIS A 385 -13.77 -2.84 -26.26
N PHE A 386 -14.89 -2.52 -25.60
CA PHE A 386 -15.29 -3.16 -24.34
C PHE A 386 -16.80 -3.41 -24.31
N SER A 387 -17.24 -4.64 -24.00
CA SER A 387 -18.66 -4.96 -23.82
C SER A 387 -19.24 -4.36 -22.54
N ALA A 388 -20.55 -4.12 -22.54
CA ALA A 388 -21.32 -3.73 -21.36
C ALA A 388 -21.51 -4.88 -20.36
N ASP A 389 -21.47 -6.13 -20.80
CA ASP A 389 -21.63 -7.31 -19.94
C ASP A 389 -20.27 -7.78 -19.41
N PRO A 390 -20.07 -7.92 -18.08
CA PRO A 390 -18.86 -8.52 -17.50
C PRO A 390 -18.52 -9.93 -18.00
N ALA A 391 -19.50 -10.72 -18.45
CA ALA A 391 -19.29 -12.08 -18.93
C ALA A 391 -18.50 -12.17 -20.26
N ASP A 392 -18.50 -11.10 -21.06
CA ASP A 392 -17.75 -11.03 -22.32
C ASP A 392 -16.25 -10.71 -22.12
N HIS A 393 -15.81 -10.42 -20.89
CA HIS A 393 -14.44 -10.03 -20.59
C HIS A 393 -13.65 -11.19 -19.97
N ASP A 394 -12.40 -11.35 -20.41
CA ASP A 394 -11.41 -12.20 -19.74
C ASP A 394 -10.90 -11.49 -18.47
N ILE A 395 -11.71 -11.53 -17.41
CA ILE A 395 -11.40 -10.92 -16.11
C ILE A 395 -10.36 -11.77 -15.38
N VAL A 396 -9.16 -11.20 -15.21
CA VAL A 396 -8.01 -11.83 -14.53
C VAL A 396 -7.79 -11.30 -13.10
N GLY A 397 -8.60 -10.33 -12.64
CA GLY A 397 -8.55 -9.86 -11.26
C GLY A 397 -9.71 -8.94 -10.88
N HIS A 398 -10.16 -9.05 -9.62
CA HIS A 398 -11.10 -8.14 -8.99
C HIS A 398 -10.39 -7.42 -7.85
N ASN A 399 -10.23 -6.10 -7.96
CA ASN A 399 -9.40 -5.32 -7.06
C ASN A 399 -10.28 -4.36 -6.25
N VAL A 400 -10.46 -4.65 -4.96
CA VAL A 400 -11.04 -3.73 -3.99
C VAL A 400 -9.92 -3.22 -3.09
N GLY A 401 -9.83 -1.91 -2.90
CA GLY A 401 -8.80 -1.29 -2.06
C GLY A 401 -9.30 -0.01 -1.41
N ILE A 402 -8.84 0.28 -0.20
CA ILE A 402 -9.32 1.44 0.56
C ILE A 402 -8.35 2.62 0.39
N ARG A 403 -8.84 3.75 -0.14
CA ARG A 403 -8.03 4.96 -0.34
C ARG A 403 -7.88 5.71 1.00
N PRO A 404 -6.69 6.24 1.33
CA PRO A 404 -6.43 6.98 2.57
C PRO A 404 -6.92 8.43 2.46
N TYR A 405 -8.23 8.62 2.43
CA TYR A 405 -8.86 9.92 2.25
C TYR A 405 -8.74 10.77 3.52
N ARG A 406 -8.54 12.09 3.37
CA ARG A 406 -8.54 13.04 4.48
C ARG A 406 -9.43 14.23 4.15
N SER A 407 -10.47 14.48 4.95
CA SER A 407 -11.52 15.49 4.67
C SER A 407 -10.97 16.91 4.53
N THR A 408 -10.02 17.30 5.37
CA THR A 408 -9.37 18.62 5.34
C THR A 408 -8.08 18.66 4.50
N GLY A 409 -7.92 17.70 3.59
CA GLY A 409 -6.78 17.66 2.66
C GLY A 409 -5.51 17.03 3.22
N MET A 410 -4.44 17.04 2.42
CA MET A 410 -3.16 16.40 2.72
C MET A 410 -2.46 17.05 3.92
N ARG A 411 -2.06 16.26 4.91
CA ARG A 411 -1.27 16.74 6.05
C ARG A 411 0.22 16.63 5.71
N ILE A 412 0.84 17.78 5.43
CA ILE A 412 2.27 17.90 5.06
C ILE A 412 2.89 19.04 5.88
N GLU A 413 3.31 18.72 7.11
CA GLU A 413 3.76 19.66 8.14
C GLU A 413 4.78 19.02 9.10
N LYS A 414 5.47 19.84 9.90
CA LYS A 414 6.38 19.39 10.97
C LYS A 414 5.84 19.74 12.35
N GLN A 415 6.09 18.88 13.33
CA GLN A 415 5.74 19.08 14.74
C GLN A 415 6.87 18.56 15.64
N ILE A 416 7.22 19.29 16.70
CA ILE A 416 7.99 18.74 17.80
C ILE A 416 7.00 18.28 18.86
N LYS A 417 6.97 16.99 19.17
CA LYS A 417 6.01 16.37 20.08
C LYS A 417 6.72 15.53 21.12
N ASP A 418 6.51 15.83 22.40
CA ASP A 418 7.12 15.12 23.54
C ASP A 418 8.64 14.92 23.41
N GLY A 419 9.35 15.89 22.81
CA GLY A 419 10.80 15.85 22.54
C GLY A 419 11.26 15.13 21.25
N GLN A 420 10.33 14.67 20.41
CA GLN A 420 10.59 14.01 19.13
C GLN A 420 10.25 14.94 17.97
N ASN A 421 11.13 15.02 16.97
CA ASN A 421 10.86 15.74 15.72
C ASN A 421 10.04 14.84 14.80
N ILE A 422 8.85 15.27 14.38
CA ILE A 422 7.94 14.51 13.52
C ILE A 422 7.62 15.34 12.27
N VAL A 423 7.63 14.70 11.10
CA VAL A 423 7.05 15.22 9.86
C VAL A 423 5.89 14.33 9.45
N TYR A 424 4.71 14.92 9.25
CA TYR A 424 3.53 14.23 8.74
C TYR A 424 3.47 14.37 7.21
N ALA A 425 3.06 13.31 6.51
CA ALA A 425 2.99 13.25 5.05
C ALA A 425 1.91 12.26 4.56
N TYR A 426 0.63 12.53 4.87
CA TYR A 426 -0.47 11.59 4.59
C TYR A 426 -1.78 12.28 4.15
N GLY A 427 -2.81 11.48 3.86
CA GLY A 427 -4.13 11.97 3.40
C GLY A 427 -4.32 12.05 1.89
N LEU A 428 -3.45 11.40 1.10
CA LEU A 428 -3.41 11.44 -0.38
C LEU A 428 -4.61 10.77 -1.09
N GLY A 429 -5.66 10.36 -0.37
CA GLY A 429 -6.75 9.54 -0.90
C GLY A 429 -7.84 10.28 -1.68
N ILE A 430 -7.85 11.63 -1.71
CA ILE A 430 -8.91 12.47 -2.32
C ILE A 430 -9.36 11.99 -3.71
N THR A 431 -8.42 11.64 -4.58
CA THR A 431 -8.68 10.97 -5.87
C THR A 431 -7.84 9.70 -6.06
N GLY A 432 -7.36 9.10 -4.96
CA GLY A 432 -6.31 8.08 -5.02
C GLY A 432 -4.95 8.62 -5.45
N GLY A 433 -4.77 9.94 -5.37
CA GLY A 433 -3.64 10.70 -5.93
C GLY A 433 -2.25 10.43 -5.34
N GLY A 434 -2.03 9.36 -4.59
CA GLY A 434 -0.71 8.96 -4.10
C GLY A 434 0.36 9.02 -5.20
N TYR A 435 0.20 8.21 -6.24
CA TYR A 435 1.11 8.17 -7.40
C TYR A 435 1.22 9.50 -8.17
N ILE A 436 0.21 10.37 -8.08
CA ILE A 436 0.13 11.67 -8.76
C ILE A 436 0.88 12.77 -7.97
N PHE A 437 0.99 12.63 -6.64
CA PHE A 437 1.59 13.64 -5.75
C PHE A 437 2.94 13.26 -5.13
N GLY A 438 3.27 11.97 -5.00
CA GLY A 438 4.24 11.52 -4.00
C GLY A 438 5.73 11.87 -4.19
N PHE A 439 6.18 12.26 -5.39
CA PHE A 439 7.54 12.80 -5.55
C PHE A 439 7.59 14.29 -5.18
N GLY A 440 6.52 15.05 -5.45
CA GLY A 440 6.35 16.41 -4.95
C GLY A 440 6.18 16.46 -3.43
N VAL A 441 5.38 15.56 -2.86
CA VAL A 441 5.26 15.38 -1.40
C VAL A 441 6.61 15.02 -0.79
N ALA A 442 7.39 14.14 -1.43
CA ALA A 442 8.75 13.82 -0.97
C ALA A 442 9.67 15.07 -0.96
N GLN A 443 9.61 15.93 -1.99
CA GLN A 443 10.35 17.19 -2.00
C GLN A 443 9.91 18.16 -0.88
N GLU A 444 8.62 18.24 -0.57
CA GLU A 444 8.10 19.05 0.54
C GLU A 444 8.54 18.49 1.91
N VAL A 445 8.52 17.16 2.09
CA VAL A 445 9.04 16.49 3.29
C VAL A 445 10.54 16.72 3.47
N VAL A 446 11.34 16.67 2.40
CA VAL A 446 12.79 16.95 2.45
C VAL A 446 13.08 18.35 3.00
N LYS A 447 12.28 19.36 2.63
CA LYS A 447 12.42 20.71 3.21
C LYS A 447 12.15 20.70 4.71
N LEU A 448 11.03 20.11 5.13
CA LEU A 448 10.63 20.05 6.54
C LEU A 448 11.65 19.29 7.40
N VAL A 449 12.25 18.20 6.89
CA VAL A 449 13.36 17.48 7.53
C VAL A 449 14.60 18.37 7.63
N ASN A 450 15.01 19.02 6.53
CA ASN A 450 16.17 19.92 6.52
C ASN A 450 15.98 21.10 7.50
N GLU A 451 14.78 21.66 7.64
CA GLU A 451 14.48 22.72 8.60
C GLU A 451 14.48 22.27 10.07
N LEU A 452 14.36 20.96 10.34
CA LEU A 452 14.49 20.38 11.69
C LEU A 452 15.95 20.10 12.05
N LEU A 453 16.72 19.56 11.09
CA LEU A 453 18.14 19.22 11.26
C LEU A 453 19.05 20.46 11.19
N TYR A 454 18.74 21.40 10.30
CA TYR A 454 19.56 22.58 9.97
C TYR A 454 18.76 23.89 10.10
N PRO A 455 18.18 24.22 11.28
CA PRO A 455 17.40 25.43 11.46
C PRO A 455 18.25 26.70 11.26
N ALA A 456 17.65 27.72 10.65
CA ALA A 456 18.33 28.95 10.27
C ALA A 456 19.04 29.65 11.46
N GLY A 457 20.21 30.22 11.18
CA GLY A 457 21.10 30.81 12.20
C GLY A 457 22.21 29.86 12.68
N LYS A 458 22.10 28.55 12.43
CA LYS A 458 23.19 27.58 12.65
C LYS A 458 24.04 27.39 11.40
N ALA A 459 25.02 28.28 11.20
CA ALA A 459 26.09 28.04 10.24
C ALA A 459 27.05 26.96 10.79
N TYR A 460 27.25 25.88 10.05
CA TYR A 460 28.25 24.86 10.34
C TYR A 460 29.11 24.56 9.11
N LEU A 461 30.38 24.27 9.38
CA LEU A 461 31.48 24.06 8.43
C LEU A 461 31.68 22.57 8.11
#